data_AF-A0AAV8T5Y9-F1
#
_entry.id   AF-A0AAV8T5Y9-F1
#
_cell.length_a   1.000
_cell.length_b   1.000
_cell.length_c   1.000
_cell.angle_alpha   90.00
_cell.angle_beta   90.00
_cell.angle_gamma   90.00
#
_symmetry.space_group_name_H-M   'P 1'
#
loop_
_entity.id
_entity.type
_entity.pdbx_description
1 polymer ?
#
loop_
_entity_poly.entity_id
_entity_poly.type
_entity_poly.pdbx_seq_one_letter_code
_entity_poly.pdbx_strand_id
1 'polypeptide(L)'
;MGLSRSIAVVLALMALFSVSTALDMSIINYDLGEKEKRFEIFKDNLRFIDEHNSVEWSYRVGLNRFADLTNEEYRARYLGTRMEMRNRTLGSRGPSMRYLHAVGDELPAEVDWRAKGAVVPVKDQGQCGSCWAFSTVGAVEGINQIVTGDLISLSEQELVDCDKSYNQGCNGGLMDYGFQFIINNGGIDTEKDYPYKATDNLCDPNRSFETLKQRDVAVVVDPIQSVKGKFYLVEISIRDQSCYHLMESL
;
A
#
# COMPACT_ATOMS: atom_id res chain seq x y z
N MET A 1 17.40 -26.03 69.80
CA MET A 1 18.19 -26.72 68.76
C MET A 1 17.26 -26.92 67.57
N GLY A 2 17.42 -26.39 66.37
CA GLY A 2 18.54 -25.71 65.72
C GLY A 2 18.47 -25.90 64.20
N LEU A 3 17.26 -26.04 63.61
CA LEU A 3 17.10 -26.47 62.22
C LEU A 3 16.14 -25.61 61.35
N SER A 4 15.41 -24.65 61.90
CA SER A 4 14.41 -23.91 61.10
C SER A 4 14.99 -22.73 60.30
N ARG A 5 16.02 -22.05 60.83
CA ARG A 5 16.59 -20.85 60.16
C ARG A 5 17.56 -21.19 59.01
N SER A 6 18.31 -22.29 59.11
CA SER A 6 19.27 -22.68 58.06
C SER A 6 18.60 -23.22 56.79
N ILE A 7 17.45 -23.89 56.91
CA ILE A 7 16.69 -24.40 55.75
C ILE A 7 16.07 -23.24 54.97
N ALA A 8 15.57 -22.21 55.66
CA ALA A 8 15.02 -21.02 55.02
C ALA A 8 16.09 -20.24 54.22
N VAL A 9 17.31 -20.15 54.74
CA VAL A 9 18.44 -19.50 54.04
C VAL A 9 18.93 -20.33 52.85
N VAL A 10 18.96 -21.66 52.97
CA VAL A 10 19.31 -22.55 51.85
C VAL A 10 18.23 -22.55 50.76
N LEU A 11 16.95 -22.51 51.11
CA LEU A 11 15.85 -22.39 50.14
C LEU A 11 15.84 -21.01 49.46
N ALA A 12 16.12 -19.93 50.19
CA ALA A 12 16.25 -18.59 49.61
C ALA A 12 17.48 -18.47 48.69
N LEU A 13 18.62 -19.08 49.07
CA LEU A 13 19.81 -19.11 48.22
C LEU A 13 19.63 -20.02 47.00
N MET A 14 18.89 -21.13 47.10
CA MET A 14 18.55 -21.96 45.93
C MET A 14 17.53 -21.28 45.01
N ALA A 15 16.60 -20.48 45.53
CA ALA A 15 15.72 -19.64 44.72
C ALA A 15 16.49 -18.53 43.99
N LEU A 16 17.49 -17.93 44.64
CA LEU A 16 18.37 -16.95 43.99
C LEU A 16 19.34 -17.59 42.97
N PHE A 17 19.80 -18.82 43.22
CA PHE A 17 20.63 -19.57 42.26
C PHE A 17 19.84 -20.06 41.04
N SER A 18 18.55 -20.36 41.18
CA SER A 18 17.66 -20.69 40.04
C SER A 18 17.20 -19.47 39.25
N VAL A 19 17.23 -18.28 39.84
CA VAL A 19 17.06 -17.00 39.12
C VAL A 19 18.36 -16.57 38.40
N SER A 20 19.53 -17.03 38.86
CA SER A 20 20.83 -16.58 38.33
C SER A 20 21.42 -17.42 37.18
N THR A 21 20.93 -18.63 36.89
CA THR A 21 21.59 -19.56 35.94
C THR A 21 20.80 -19.94 34.69
N ALA A 22 19.70 -19.27 34.37
CA ALA A 22 19.02 -19.41 33.07
C ALA A 22 18.64 -18.01 32.57
N LEU A 23 19.57 -17.13 32.24
CA LEU A 23 20.29 -17.17 30.96
C LEU A 23 19.39 -17.59 29.79
N ASP A 24 18.29 -16.85 29.63
CA ASP A 24 17.92 -16.32 28.31
C ASP A 24 17.72 -14.79 28.35
N MET A 25 18.53 -14.13 29.19
CA MET A 25 18.56 -12.68 29.41
C MET A 25 19.17 -11.91 28.21
N SER A 26 19.43 -12.59 27.09
CA SER A 26 19.78 -11.97 25.81
C SER A 26 18.65 -11.98 24.78
N ILE A 27 17.54 -12.71 25.03
CA ILE A 27 16.40 -12.78 24.10
C ILE A 27 15.20 -11.94 24.59
N ILE A 28 15.01 -11.76 25.91
CA ILE A 28 13.78 -11.15 26.47
C ILE A 28 13.80 -9.61 26.54
N ASN A 29 14.97 -8.98 26.64
CA ASN A 29 15.04 -7.51 26.77
C ASN A 29 14.74 -6.74 25.47
N TYR A 30 14.75 -7.40 24.31
CA TYR A 30 14.45 -6.75 23.03
C TYR A 30 12.93 -6.69 22.74
N ASP A 31 12.12 -7.54 23.39
CA ASP A 31 10.68 -7.69 23.12
C ASP A 31 9.80 -6.99 24.16
N LEU A 32 10.23 -6.89 25.43
CA LEU A 32 9.50 -6.13 26.44
C LEU A 32 9.47 -4.64 26.08
N GLY A 33 10.64 -4.01 25.90
CA GLY A 33 10.71 -2.56 25.64
C GLY A 33 9.92 -2.13 24.38
N GLU A 34 9.88 -2.97 23.35
CA GLU A 34 9.06 -2.72 22.17
C GLU A 34 7.56 -2.88 22.48
N LYS A 35 7.15 -3.91 23.23
CA LYS A 35 5.76 -4.08 23.67
C LYS A 35 5.26 -2.92 24.52
N GLU A 36 6.08 -2.45 25.46
CA GLU A 36 5.75 -1.27 26.26
C GLU A 36 5.62 -0.03 25.38
N LYS A 37 6.56 0.20 24.45
CA LYS A 37 6.49 1.31 23.49
C LYS A 37 5.21 1.27 22.66
N ARG A 38 4.88 0.11 22.07
CA ARG A 38 3.66 -0.09 21.26
C ARG A 38 2.40 0.16 22.06
N PHE A 39 2.37 -0.27 23.31
CA PHE A 39 1.24 -0.03 24.22
C PHE A 39 1.07 1.45 24.59
N GLU A 40 2.16 2.18 24.81
CA GLU A 40 2.09 3.64 25.03
C GLU A 40 1.52 4.36 23.79
N ILE A 41 2.02 4.05 22.60
CA ILE A 41 1.51 4.61 21.33
C ILE A 41 0.01 4.29 21.16
N PHE A 42 -0.40 3.05 21.46
CA PHE A 42 -1.79 2.64 21.40
C PHE A 42 -2.69 3.46 22.32
N LYS A 43 -2.27 3.72 23.57
CA LYS A 43 -3.03 4.56 24.50
C LYS A 43 -3.16 5.99 23.99
N ASP A 44 -2.09 6.53 23.41
CA ASP A 44 -2.09 7.89 22.85
C ASP A 44 -3.06 7.99 21.67
N ASN A 45 -3.05 7.02 20.77
CA ASN A 45 -3.99 6.94 19.64
C ASN A 45 -5.43 6.71 20.09
N LEU A 46 -5.67 5.91 21.14
CA LEU A 46 -7.01 5.72 21.69
C LEU A 46 -7.57 7.02 22.30
N ARG A 47 -6.72 7.76 23.04
CA ARG A 47 -7.09 9.08 23.56
C ARG A 47 -7.44 10.05 22.44
N PHE A 48 -6.64 10.07 21.36
CA PHE A 48 -6.96 10.87 20.18
C PHE A 48 -8.31 10.49 19.56
N ILE A 49 -8.63 9.20 19.45
CA ILE A 49 -9.92 8.72 18.92
C ILE A 49 -11.09 9.23 19.78
N ASP A 50 -10.99 9.12 21.10
CA ASP A 50 -12.03 9.56 22.02
C ASP A 50 -12.23 11.08 21.94
N GLU A 51 -11.13 11.85 21.92
CA GLU A 51 -11.15 13.31 21.79
C GLU A 51 -11.75 13.76 20.45
N HIS A 52 -11.28 13.19 19.33
CA HIS A 52 -11.79 13.52 17.98
C HIS A 52 -13.29 13.21 17.88
N ASN A 53 -13.72 12.03 18.33
CA ASN A 53 -15.10 11.60 18.20
C ASN A 53 -16.06 12.27 19.20
N SER A 54 -15.54 12.98 20.21
CA SER A 54 -16.34 13.76 21.16
C SER A 54 -16.91 15.06 20.55
N VAL A 55 -16.36 15.48 19.40
CA VAL A 55 -16.79 16.66 18.64
C VAL A 55 -17.51 16.19 17.35
N GLU A 56 -18.47 17.00 16.88
CA GLU A 56 -19.16 16.75 15.62
C GLU A 56 -18.29 17.19 14.43
N TRP A 57 -17.65 16.21 13.80
CA TRP A 57 -16.90 16.36 12.55
C TRP A 57 -17.66 15.72 11.38
N SER A 58 -17.28 16.07 10.15
CA SER A 58 -17.77 15.39 8.95
C SER A 58 -17.31 13.93 8.82
N TYR A 59 -16.39 13.48 9.69
CA TYR A 59 -15.89 12.12 9.74
C TYR A 59 -15.54 11.69 11.16
N ARG A 60 -15.55 10.38 11.40
CA ARG A 60 -15.12 9.75 12.65
C ARG A 60 -13.87 8.93 12.42
N VAL A 61 -13.06 8.79 13.46
CA VAL A 61 -11.87 7.93 13.48
C VAL A 61 -12.12 6.71 14.35
N GLY A 62 -11.37 5.63 14.14
CA GLY A 62 -11.56 4.39 14.89
C GLY A 62 -10.32 3.53 14.91
N LEU A 63 -10.29 2.59 15.86
CA LEU A 63 -9.19 1.65 16.01
C LEU A 63 -9.06 0.77 14.76
N ASN A 64 -7.83 0.60 14.32
CA ASN A 64 -7.45 -0.27 13.22
C ASN A 64 -6.07 -0.88 13.48
N ARG A 65 -5.55 -1.63 12.50
CA ARG A 65 -4.25 -2.32 12.61
C ARG A 65 -3.03 -1.42 12.79
N PHE A 66 -3.18 -0.10 12.62
CA PHE A 66 -2.12 0.90 12.76
C PHE A 66 -2.17 1.62 14.11
N ALA A 67 -3.08 1.22 15.01
CA ALA A 67 -3.32 1.92 16.28
C ALA A 67 -2.09 1.94 17.21
N ASP A 68 -1.07 1.11 16.98
CA ASP A 68 0.18 1.06 17.75
C ASP A 68 1.39 1.68 17.01
N LEU A 69 1.14 2.41 15.92
CA LEU A 69 2.17 3.12 15.15
C LEU A 69 2.10 4.62 15.40
N THR A 70 3.27 5.27 15.42
CA THR A 70 3.32 6.72 15.30
C THR A 70 3.05 7.15 13.85
N ASN A 71 2.72 8.42 13.65
CA ASN A 71 2.60 8.98 12.31
C ASN A 71 3.89 8.81 11.49
N GLU A 72 5.06 9.01 12.09
CA GLU A 72 6.34 8.85 11.42
C GLU A 72 6.56 7.40 10.98
N GLU A 73 6.25 6.43 11.84
CA GLU A 73 6.35 5.00 11.52
C GLU A 73 5.36 4.63 10.40
N TYR A 74 4.13 5.17 10.45
CA TYR A 74 3.14 4.97 9.40
C TYR A 74 3.62 5.55 8.06
N ARG A 75 4.08 6.80 8.05
CA ARG A 75 4.61 7.47 6.86
C ARG A 75 5.79 6.71 6.25
N ALA A 76 6.73 6.28 7.09
CA ALA A 76 7.93 5.62 6.61
C ALA A 76 7.67 4.23 6.00
N ARG A 77 6.65 3.50 6.48
CA ARG A 77 6.37 2.13 6.03
C ARG A 77 5.31 2.04 4.93
N TYR A 78 4.27 2.88 4.99
CA TYR A 78 3.09 2.73 4.12
C TYR A 78 2.97 3.81 3.05
N LEU A 79 3.59 4.99 3.24
CA LEU A 79 3.50 6.07 2.24
C LEU A 79 4.67 6.00 1.26
N GLY A 80 4.42 5.32 0.14
CA GLY A 80 5.41 5.08 -0.91
C GLY A 80 5.44 6.09 -2.05
N THR A 81 4.57 7.10 -2.10
CA THR A 81 4.58 8.02 -3.26
C THR A 81 5.76 8.97 -3.17
N ARG A 82 6.67 8.94 -4.16
CA ARG A 82 7.82 9.85 -4.21
C ARG A 82 7.64 10.91 -5.28
N MET A 83 7.14 12.07 -4.87
CA MET A 83 7.13 13.26 -5.73
C MET A 83 8.51 13.94 -5.69
N GLU A 84 9.52 13.35 -6.33
CA GLU A 84 10.73 14.14 -6.61
C GLU A 84 10.35 15.25 -7.61
N MET A 85 10.43 16.51 -7.17
CA MET A 85 10.20 17.71 -7.98
C MET A 85 11.29 17.95 -9.04
N ARG A 86 12.03 16.91 -9.47
CA ARG A 86 13.11 17.06 -10.42
C ARG A 86 12.75 16.38 -11.73
N ASN A 87 12.36 17.24 -12.67
CA ASN A 87 12.10 16.95 -14.08
C ASN A 87 10.87 16.08 -14.35
N ARG A 88 9.68 16.66 -14.17
CA ARG A 88 8.55 16.36 -15.07
C ARG A 88 8.91 16.79 -16.49
N THR A 89 9.81 16.05 -17.13
CA THR A 89 10.10 16.14 -18.57
C THR A 89 9.30 15.08 -19.34
N LEU A 90 8.13 14.69 -18.84
CA LEU A 90 7.03 14.30 -19.72
C LEU A 90 6.58 15.59 -20.37
N GLY A 91 7.08 15.82 -21.59
CA GLY A 91 7.19 17.13 -22.23
C GLY A 91 6.01 18.05 -22.01
N SER A 92 6.33 19.34 -21.81
CA SER A 92 5.42 20.48 -21.77
C SER A 92 4.49 20.48 -22.99
N ARG A 93 3.45 19.67 -22.93
CA ARG A 93 2.28 19.71 -23.77
C ARG A 93 1.26 20.41 -22.89
N GLY A 94 0.71 21.52 -23.38
CA GLY A 94 -0.37 22.22 -22.70
C GLY A 94 -1.53 21.27 -22.35
N PRO A 95 -2.48 21.71 -21.50
CA PRO A 95 -3.58 20.87 -21.08
C PRO A 95 -4.24 20.21 -22.28
N SER A 96 -4.19 18.87 -22.30
CA SER A 96 -4.78 18.09 -23.37
C SER A 96 -6.29 18.19 -23.28
N MET A 97 -6.92 18.81 -24.29
CA MET A 97 -8.38 18.84 -24.43
C MET A 97 -8.99 17.45 -24.66
N ARG A 98 -8.15 16.41 -24.81
CA ARG A 98 -8.56 15.02 -25.10
C ARG A 98 -9.52 14.43 -24.08
N TYR A 99 -9.46 14.91 -22.83
CA TYR A 99 -10.20 14.37 -21.70
C TYR A 99 -11.24 15.34 -21.13
N LEU A 100 -11.51 16.46 -21.80
CA LEU A 100 -12.54 17.42 -21.38
C LEU A 100 -13.89 17.08 -21.97
N HIS A 101 -14.93 17.04 -21.13
CA HIS A 101 -16.30 16.81 -21.58
C HIS A 101 -16.69 17.87 -22.59
N ALA A 102 -17.52 17.49 -23.57
CA ALA A 102 -18.02 18.46 -24.51
C ALA A 102 -19.02 19.36 -23.79
N VAL A 103 -19.05 20.64 -24.18
CA VAL A 103 -20.07 21.57 -23.68
C VAL A 103 -21.44 21.03 -24.12
N GLY A 104 -22.28 20.69 -23.14
CA GLY A 104 -23.61 20.11 -23.36
C GLY A 104 -23.72 18.62 -23.06
N ASP A 105 -22.65 17.94 -22.65
CA ASP A 105 -22.74 16.56 -22.16
C ASP A 105 -23.55 16.50 -20.85
N GLU A 106 -24.57 15.63 -20.82
CA GLU A 106 -25.29 15.30 -19.58
C GLU A 106 -24.52 14.25 -18.80
N LEU A 107 -23.91 14.66 -17.68
CA LEU A 107 -23.18 13.77 -16.79
C LEU A 107 -24.07 13.30 -15.64
N PRO A 108 -23.92 12.05 -15.18
CA PRO A 108 -24.62 11.57 -14.00
C PRO A 108 -24.17 12.37 -12.77
N ALA A 109 -25.09 12.61 -11.83
CA ALA A 109 -24.79 13.31 -10.58
C ALA A 109 -23.85 12.50 -9.66
N GLU A 110 -23.89 11.17 -9.77
CA GLU A 110 -23.04 10.25 -9.01
C GLU A 110 -22.63 9.05 -9.86
N VAL A 111 -21.45 8.52 -9.59
CA VAL A 111 -20.93 7.31 -10.24
C VAL A 111 -20.23 6.44 -9.21
N ASP A 112 -20.66 5.18 -9.12
CA ASP A 112 -19.96 4.14 -8.36
C ASP A 112 -19.49 3.04 -9.33
N TRP A 113 -18.17 2.93 -9.52
CA TRP A 113 -17.58 1.90 -10.38
C TRP A 113 -17.65 0.50 -9.80
N ARG A 114 -17.79 0.37 -8.48
CA ARG A 114 -17.99 -0.93 -7.82
C ARG A 114 -19.33 -1.50 -8.22
N ALA A 115 -20.38 -0.67 -8.21
CA ALA A 115 -21.71 -1.04 -8.68
C ALA A 115 -21.74 -1.40 -10.17
N LYS A 116 -20.77 -0.91 -10.95
CA LYS A 116 -20.58 -1.23 -12.38
C LYS A 116 -19.61 -2.39 -12.63
N GLY A 117 -19.10 -3.04 -11.58
CA GLY A 117 -18.19 -4.18 -11.69
C GLY A 117 -16.76 -3.84 -12.14
N ALA A 118 -16.36 -2.56 -12.12
CA ALA A 118 -15.04 -2.10 -12.59
C ALA A 118 -14.03 -1.88 -11.46
N VAL A 119 -14.22 -2.57 -10.33
CA VAL A 119 -13.33 -2.48 -9.16
C VAL A 119 -13.18 -3.87 -8.55
N VAL A 120 -11.95 -4.35 -8.43
CA VAL A 120 -11.61 -5.61 -7.75
C VAL A 120 -11.82 -5.48 -6.23
N PRO A 121 -11.88 -6.61 -5.47
CA PRO A 121 -11.87 -6.56 -4.01
C PRO A 121 -10.67 -5.77 -3.47
N VAL A 122 -10.86 -5.12 -2.32
CA VAL A 122 -9.81 -4.35 -1.64
C VAL A 122 -8.60 -5.26 -1.35
N LYS A 123 -7.41 -4.80 -1.74
CA LYS A 123 -6.12 -5.47 -1.50
C LYS A 123 -5.33 -4.80 -0.37
N ASP A 124 -4.19 -5.37 0.00
CA ASP A 124 -3.36 -4.91 1.11
C ASP A 124 -1.86 -4.87 0.74
N GLN A 125 -1.27 -3.67 0.78
CA GLN A 125 0.16 -3.45 0.48
C GLN A 125 1.11 -3.95 1.59
N GLY A 126 0.59 -4.38 2.75
CA GLY A 126 1.42 -4.79 3.87
C GLY A 126 2.40 -3.71 4.31
N GLN A 127 3.62 -4.10 4.69
CA GLN A 127 4.67 -3.20 5.20
C GLN A 127 5.52 -2.55 4.09
N CYS A 128 5.09 -2.65 2.82
CA CYS A 128 5.82 -2.18 1.66
C CYS A 128 5.23 -0.86 1.16
N GLY A 129 6.07 0.15 0.93
CA GLY A 129 5.69 1.45 0.35
C GLY A 129 5.36 1.36 -1.14
N SER A 130 4.38 0.53 -1.49
CA SER A 130 3.98 0.22 -2.87
C SER A 130 2.58 0.74 -3.22
N CYS A 131 2.05 1.70 -2.47
CA CYS A 131 0.76 2.35 -2.78
C CYS A 131 0.65 2.81 -4.24
N TRP A 132 1.79 3.23 -4.83
CA TRP A 132 1.90 3.61 -6.23
C TRP A 132 1.59 2.45 -7.20
N ALA A 133 2.02 1.22 -6.88
CA ALA A 133 1.78 0.03 -7.68
C ALA A 133 0.29 -0.37 -7.61
N PHE A 134 -0.30 -0.38 -6.41
CA PHE A 134 -1.74 -0.62 -6.23
C PHE A 134 -2.62 0.41 -6.95
N SER A 135 -2.26 1.70 -6.88
CA SER A 135 -3.00 2.74 -7.62
C SER A 135 -2.87 2.58 -9.13
N THR A 136 -1.69 2.20 -9.62
CA THR A 136 -1.47 1.91 -11.05
C THR A 136 -2.33 0.73 -11.49
N VAL A 137 -2.23 -0.40 -10.78
CA VAL A 137 -2.95 -1.63 -11.08
C VAL A 137 -4.46 -1.40 -11.04
N GLY A 138 -5.00 -0.81 -9.96
CA GLY A 138 -6.44 -0.56 -9.84
C GLY A 138 -7.00 0.29 -10.99
N ALA A 139 -6.22 1.26 -11.49
CA ALA A 139 -6.62 2.05 -12.65
C ALA A 139 -6.62 1.24 -13.95
N VAL A 140 -5.63 0.39 -14.17
CA VAL A 140 -5.57 -0.49 -15.35
C VAL A 140 -6.67 -1.55 -15.31
N GLU A 141 -6.94 -2.15 -14.15
CA GLU A 141 -8.01 -3.13 -13.94
C GLU A 141 -9.39 -2.52 -14.27
N GLY A 142 -9.68 -1.33 -13.74
CA GLY A 142 -10.95 -0.64 -13.98
C GLY A 142 -11.14 -0.24 -15.44
N ILE A 143 -10.09 0.27 -16.09
CA ILE A 143 -10.12 0.59 -17.52
C ILE A 143 -10.32 -0.70 -18.35
N ASN A 144 -9.67 -1.80 -17.99
CA ASN A 144 -9.83 -3.08 -18.68
C ASN A 144 -11.29 -3.53 -18.65
N GLN A 145 -11.93 -3.55 -17.47
CA GLN A 145 -13.34 -3.87 -17.35
C GLN A 145 -14.23 -2.98 -18.23
N ILE A 146 -13.93 -1.68 -18.31
CA ILE A 146 -14.75 -0.72 -19.05
C ILE A 146 -14.60 -0.88 -20.57
N VAL A 147 -13.42 -1.27 -21.04
CA VAL A 147 -13.11 -1.40 -22.46
C VAL A 147 -13.46 -2.78 -22.99
N THR A 148 -13.08 -3.85 -22.27
CA THR A 148 -13.24 -5.23 -22.75
C THR A 148 -14.45 -5.93 -22.13
N GLY A 149 -14.88 -5.49 -20.94
CA GLY A 149 -15.89 -6.18 -20.14
C GLY A 149 -15.31 -7.19 -19.13
N ASP A 150 -13.97 -7.31 -19.05
CA ASP A 150 -13.30 -8.29 -18.19
C ASP A 150 -12.61 -7.64 -16.99
N LEU A 151 -12.94 -8.10 -15.78
CA LEU A 151 -12.34 -7.64 -14.54
C LEU A 151 -11.29 -8.66 -14.14
N ILE A 152 -10.04 -8.36 -14.49
CA ILE A 152 -8.90 -9.24 -14.23
C ILE A 152 -8.07 -8.59 -13.14
N SER A 153 -7.77 -9.34 -12.07
CA SER A 153 -6.85 -8.87 -11.03
C SER A 153 -5.41 -8.95 -11.53
N LEU A 154 -4.69 -7.83 -11.53
CA LEU A 154 -3.32 -7.70 -12.05
C LEU A 154 -2.29 -7.65 -10.92
N SER A 155 -1.03 -7.93 -11.26
CA SER A 155 0.07 -8.06 -10.30
C SER A 155 0.70 -6.73 -9.91
N GLU A 156 0.50 -6.29 -8.68
CA GLU A 156 1.31 -5.20 -8.12
C GLU A 156 2.79 -5.59 -7.97
N GLN A 157 3.08 -6.87 -7.78
CA GLN A 157 4.44 -7.35 -7.54
C GLN A 157 5.32 -7.22 -8.77
N GLU A 158 4.78 -7.42 -9.98
CA GLU A 158 5.56 -7.20 -11.20
C GLU A 158 6.01 -5.75 -11.31
N LEU A 159 5.14 -4.77 -10.98
CA LEU A 159 5.56 -3.36 -10.92
C LEU A 159 6.63 -3.16 -9.85
N VAL A 160 6.43 -3.71 -8.64
CA VAL A 160 7.38 -3.60 -7.55
C VAL A 160 8.76 -4.15 -7.95
N ASP A 161 8.83 -5.26 -8.69
CA ASP A 161 10.08 -5.95 -9.01
C ASP A 161 10.73 -5.45 -10.31
N CYS A 162 9.94 -5.07 -11.31
CA CYS A 162 10.40 -4.82 -12.68
C CYS A 162 10.43 -3.34 -13.09
N ASP A 163 9.58 -2.48 -12.53
CA ASP A 163 9.63 -1.04 -12.81
C ASP A 163 10.71 -0.35 -11.95
N LYS A 164 11.96 -0.52 -12.39
CA LYS A 164 13.15 -0.03 -11.69
C LYS A 164 13.83 1.17 -12.36
N SER A 165 13.25 1.68 -13.45
CA SER A 165 13.85 2.81 -14.20
C SER A 165 13.74 4.13 -13.45
N TYR A 166 12.61 4.35 -12.78
CA TYR A 166 12.33 5.54 -11.97
C TYR A 166 11.70 5.20 -10.62
N ASN A 167 10.89 4.14 -10.58
CA ASN A 167 10.31 3.63 -9.35
C ASN A 167 11.32 2.77 -8.57
N GLN A 168 11.11 2.66 -7.27
CA GLN A 168 12.04 2.05 -6.31
C GLN A 168 11.36 0.95 -5.49
N GLY A 169 10.38 0.27 -6.08
CA GLY A 169 9.63 -0.82 -5.45
C GLY A 169 9.04 -0.42 -4.10
N CYS A 170 9.41 -1.10 -3.02
CA CYS A 170 8.89 -0.81 -1.68
C CYS A 170 9.38 0.52 -1.09
N ASN A 171 10.45 1.11 -1.65
CA ASN A 171 10.92 2.43 -1.25
C ASN A 171 10.09 3.55 -1.87
N GLY A 172 9.23 3.23 -2.84
CA GLY A 172 8.27 4.16 -3.39
C GLY A 172 8.34 4.36 -4.90
N GLY A 173 7.37 5.11 -5.42
CA GLY A 173 7.23 5.33 -6.86
C GLY A 173 6.10 6.28 -7.23
N LEU A 174 5.84 6.40 -8.53
CA LEU A 174 4.78 7.18 -9.16
C LEU A 174 4.03 6.34 -10.19
N MET A 175 2.71 6.53 -10.22
CA MET A 175 1.80 5.81 -11.09
C MET A 175 2.06 6.08 -12.57
N ASP A 176 2.46 7.31 -12.93
CA ASP A 176 2.78 7.67 -14.32
C ASP A 176 3.90 6.79 -14.90
N TYR A 177 4.91 6.45 -14.09
CA TYR A 177 5.97 5.53 -14.51
C TYR A 177 5.48 4.09 -14.56
N GLY A 178 4.61 3.68 -13.64
CA GLY A 178 3.95 2.37 -13.68
C GLY A 178 3.13 2.18 -14.96
N PHE A 179 2.34 3.17 -15.36
CA PHE A 179 1.60 3.14 -16.64
C PHE A 179 2.56 3.05 -17.84
N GLN A 180 3.65 3.83 -17.82
CA GLN A 180 4.65 3.79 -18.89
C GLN A 180 5.38 2.45 -18.96
N PHE A 181 5.66 1.83 -17.81
CA PHE A 181 6.22 0.49 -17.72
C PHE A 181 5.28 -0.52 -18.39
N ILE A 182 4.00 -0.55 -18.01
CA ILE A 182 3.01 -1.48 -18.58
C ILE A 182 2.92 -1.33 -20.11
N ILE A 183 2.91 -0.09 -20.62
CA ILE A 183 2.91 0.17 -22.06
C ILE A 183 4.18 -0.39 -22.72
N ASN A 184 5.36 -0.13 -22.15
CA ASN A 184 6.64 -0.55 -22.72
C ASN A 184 6.89 -2.06 -22.61
N ASN A 185 6.41 -2.67 -21.53
CA ASN A 185 6.42 -4.11 -21.28
C ASN A 185 5.35 -4.82 -22.14
N GLY A 186 4.45 -4.06 -22.76
CA GLY A 186 3.36 -4.59 -23.59
C GLY A 186 2.32 -5.37 -22.79
N GLY A 187 2.13 -5.04 -21.52
CA GLY A 187 1.21 -5.70 -20.61
C GLY A 187 1.77 -5.86 -19.20
N ILE A 188 0.99 -6.53 -18.37
CA ILE A 188 1.29 -6.88 -16.98
C ILE A 188 0.64 -8.24 -16.68
N ASP A 189 1.28 -9.04 -15.83
CA ASP A 189 0.83 -10.36 -15.35
C ASP A 189 -0.41 -10.23 -14.45
N THR A 190 -1.15 -11.33 -14.32
CA THR A 190 -2.23 -11.43 -13.33
C THR A 190 -1.66 -11.58 -11.91
N GLU A 191 -2.43 -11.17 -10.90
CA GLU A 191 -2.11 -11.44 -9.49
C GLU A 191 -1.95 -12.93 -9.21
N LYS A 192 -2.68 -13.78 -9.95
CA LYS A 192 -2.56 -15.25 -9.81
C LYS A 192 -1.20 -15.75 -10.27
N ASP A 193 -0.70 -15.22 -11.39
CA ASP A 193 0.52 -15.72 -12.02
C ASP A 193 1.79 -15.08 -11.45
N TYR A 194 1.68 -13.88 -10.87
CA TYR A 194 2.75 -13.19 -10.14
C TYR A 194 2.22 -12.59 -8.82
N PRO A 195 2.04 -13.41 -7.76
CA PRO A 195 1.38 -12.97 -6.53
C PRO A 195 2.18 -11.96 -5.70
N TYR A 196 1.47 -11.06 -5.03
CA TYR A 196 2.04 -10.05 -4.14
C TYR A 196 2.81 -10.62 -2.94
N LYS A 197 3.97 -10.03 -2.64
CA LYS A 197 4.91 -10.47 -1.59
C LYS A 197 5.26 -9.38 -0.58
N ALA A 198 4.81 -8.15 -0.78
CA ALA A 198 5.11 -7.02 0.11
C ALA A 198 6.61 -6.81 0.39
N THR A 199 7.47 -7.11 -0.58
CA THR A 199 8.91 -6.92 -0.51
C THR A 199 9.49 -6.72 -1.90
N ASP A 200 10.64 -6.05 -1.99
CA ASP A 200 11.43 -6.00 -3.21
C ASP A 200 12.01 -7.38 -3.52
N ASN A 201 11.83 -7.86 -4.75
CA ASN A 201 12.53 -9.02 -5.30
C ASN A 201 13.21 -8.66 -6.64
N LEU A 202 13.90 -9.64 -7.20
CA LEU A 202 14.41 -9.55 -8.58
C LEU A 202 13.24 -9.79 -9.55
N CYS A 203 13.15 -8.94 -10.58
CA CYS A 203 12.23 -9.14 -11.68
C CYS A 203 12.47 -10.50 -12.35
N ASP A 204 11.41 -11.30 -12.54
CA ASP A 204 11.50 -12.56 -13.29
C ASP A 204 11.60 -12.27 -14.80
N PRO A 205 12.76 -12.51 -15.44
CA PRO A 205 12.95 -12.19 -16.86
C PRO A 205 12.08 -13.05 -17.78
N ASN A 206 11.55 -14.18 -17.28
CA ASN A 206 10.66 -15.07 -18.03
C ASN A 206 9.20 -14.61 -18.02
N ARG A 207 8.92 -13.40 -17.48
CA ARG A 207 7.61 -12.74 -17.51
C ARG A 207 7.56 -11.55 -18.48
N SER A 208 8.57 -11.42 -19.35
CA SER A 208 8.59 -10.40 -20.40
C SER A 208 7.53 -10.64 -21.48
N PHE A 209 7.15 -9.58 -22.20
CA PHE A 209 6.15 -9.51 -23.27
C PHE A 209 6.01 -10.76 -24.18
N GLU A 210 7.13 -11.38 -24.57
CA GLU A 210 7.12 -12.57 -25.45
C GLU A 210 6.43 -13.77 -24.79
N THR A 211 6.52 -13.90 -23.47
CA THR A 211 5.83 -14.93 -22.69
C THR A 211 4.40 -14.57 -22.31
N LEU A 212 4.09 -13.26 -22.17
CA LEU A 212 2.74 -12.79 -21.83
C LEU A 212 1.74 -13.00 -22.99
N LYS A 213 2.20 -12.86 -24.25
CA LYS A 213 1.38 -13.17 -25.44
C LYS A 213 1.00 -14.64 -25.59
N GLN A 214 1.81 -15.56 -25.08
CA GLN A 214 1.53 -17.01 -25.13
C GLN A 214 0.56 -17.47 -24.04
N ARG A 215 0.23 -16.61 -23.07
CA ARG A 215 -0.56 -16.97 -21.90
C ARG A 215 -1.98 -16.41 -21.90
N ASP A 216 -2.38 -15.62 -22.92
CA ASP A 216 -3.68 -14.92 -22.95
C ASP A 216 -3.93 -14.03 -21.71
N VAL A 217 -2.87 -13.50 -21.09
CA VAL A 217 -2.93 -12.84 -19.76
C VAL A 217 -2.55 -11.35 -19.80
N ALA A 218 -2.02 -10.84 -20.92
CA ALA A 218 -1.60 -9.45 -21.03
C ALA A 218 -2.80 -8.48 -21.17
N VAL A 219 -3.05 -7.66 -20.17
CA VAL A 219 -3.88 -6.46 -20.33
C VAL A 219 -3.06 -5.38 -21.04
N VAL A 220 -3.27 -5.25 -22.36
CA VAL A 220 -2.67 -4.20 -23.20
C VAL A 220 -3.71 -3.11 -23.47
N VAL A 221 -4.32 -2.58 -22.42
CA VAL A 221 -5.13 -1.38 -22.62
C VAL A 221 -4.20 -0.20 -22.46
N ASP A 222 -3.84 0.44 -23.58
CA ASP A 222 -3.21 1.76 -23.57
C ASP A 222 -4.19 2.71 -22.85
N PRO A 223 -3.89 3.11 -21.60
CA PRO A 223 -4.78 4.00 -20.84
C PRO A 223 -4.89 5.36 -21.54
N ILE A 224 -3.99 5.69 -22.47
CA ILE A 224 -3.93 6.97 -23.15
C ILE A 224 -4.67 6.90 -24.50
N GLN A 225 -4.70 5.77 -25.21
CA GLN A 225 -5.35 5.64 -26.52
C GLN A 225 -6.79 5.11 -26.52
N SER A 226 -7.18 4.28 -25.56
CA SER A 226 -8.35 3.39 -25.75
C SER A 226 -9.73 4.04 -25.58
N VAL A 227 -9.82 5.36 -25.44
CA VAL A 227 -11.12 5.98 -25.21
C VAL A 227 -11.26 7.37 -25.83
N LYS A 228 -11.59 7.43 -27.12
CA LYS A 228 -12.35 8.57 -27.65
C LYS A 228 -13.74 8.52 -26.99
N GLY A 229 -14.02 9.42 -26.06
CA GLY A 229 -15.38 9.68 -25.55
C GLY A 229 -15.89 8.86 -24.35
N LYS A 230 -15.08 8.02 -23.70
CA LYS A 230 -15.47 7.36 -22.41
C LYS A 230 -14.48 7.58 -21.25
N PHE A 231 -13.57 8.55 -21.38
CA PHE A 231 -12.60 8.89 -20.33
C PHE A 231 -13.19 9.71 -19.17
N TYR A 232 -14.43 10.20 -19.29
CA TYR A 232 -15.04 11.14 -18.34
C TYR A 232 -15.39 10.56 -16.97
N LEU A 233 -14.82 9.43 -16.62
CA LEU A 233 -15.48 8.49 -15.75
C LEU A 233 -14.48 7.67 -14.94
N VAL A 234 -13.26 7.48 -15.43
CA VAL A 234 -12.19 6.73 -14.74
C VAL A 234 -11.14 7.72 -14.22
N GLU A 235 -11.51 8.55 -13.25
CA GLU A 235 -10.52 9.12 -12.32
C GLU A 235 -10.08 7.99 -11.35
N ILE A 236 -9.45 6.92 -11.85
CA ILE A 236 -9.03 5.79 -10.98
C ILE A 236 -7.60 5.94 -10.46
N SER A 237 -6.85 6.93 -10.95
CA SER A 237 -5.76 7.50 -10.16
C SER A 237 -6.10 8.95 -9.88
N ILE A 238 -7.13 9.15 -9.03
CA ILE A 238 -7.09 10.37 -8.22
C ILE A 238 -5.68 10.33 -7.62
N ARG A 239 -4.92 11.40 -7.81
CA ARG A 239 -3.88 11.78 -6.85
C ARG A 239 -4.59 12.11 -5.55
N ASP A 240 -5.35 11.16 -5.03
CA ASP A 240 -5.64 11.13 -3.65
C ASP A 240 -4.23 10.88 -3.12
N GLN A 241 -3.55 11.95 -2.76
CA GLN A 241 -3.53 12.35 -1.38
C GLN A 241 -3.94 11.27 -0.32
N SER A 242 -4.56 10.11 -0.59
CA SER A 242 -4.53 8.92 0.29
C SER A 242 -3.10 8.48 0.62
N CYS A 243 -2.12 8.72 -0.25
CA CYS A 243 -0.71 8.51 0.08
C CYS A 243 -0.03 9.75 0.74
N TYR A 244 -0.75 10.86 1.02
CA TYR A 244 -0.19 12.12 1.60
C TYR A 244 -1.06 12.95 2.60
N HIS A 245 -2.39 12.77 2.68
CA HIS A 245 -3.40 13.71 3.22
C HIS A 245 -4.31 13.13 4.30
N LEU A 246 -3.92 12.03 4.93
CA LEU A 246 -4.43 11.72 6.26
C LEU A 246 -3.73 12.56 7.35
N MET A 247 -3.00 13.62 6.99
CA MET A 247 -2.10 14.33 7.89
C MET A 247 -2.18 15.86 7.86
N GLU A 248 -3.34 16.43 7.50
CA GLU A 248 -3.68 17.78 8.01
C GLU A 248 -4.62 17.72 9.22
N SER A 249 -4.86 16.52 9.77
CA SER A 249 -5.76 16.30 10.90
C SER A 249 -5.28 15.25 11.92
N LEU A 250 -3.97 14.99 11.97
CA LEU A 250 -3.27 14.33 13.08
C LEU A 250 -2.20 15.28 13.62
#